data_AF-A0A2V5NNH8-F1
#
_entry.id   AF-A0A2V5NNH8-F1
#
_cell.length_a   1.000
_cell.length_b   1.000
_cell.length_c   1.000
_cell.angle_alpha   90.00
_cell.angle_beta   90.00
_cell.angle_gamma   90.00
#
_symmetry.space_group_name_H-M   'P 1'
#
loop_
_entity.id
_entity.type
_entity.pdbx_description
1 polymer ?
#
loop_
_entity_poly.entity_id
_entity_poly.type
_entity_poly.pdbx_seq_one_letter_code
_entity_poly.pdbx_strand_id
1 'polypeptide(L)'
;PKNPDRSTIFQLFSLFGSKREIAEMRDRFCKGGIGYGEFKKQLFEKLWDYFAPMRKRRQELLADNLYVDSVLVRGAQQANAIADETMARVREAVGLR
;
A
#
# COMPACT_ATOMS: atom_id res chain seq x y z
N PRO A 1 -22.54 12.36 20.19
CA PRO A 1 -22.53 12.10 18.73
C PRO A 1 -21.19 12.52 18.12
N LYS A 2 -20.61 11.75 17.18
CA LYS A 2 -19.35 12.09 16.49
C LYS A 2 -19.60 12.34 15.02
N ASN A 3 -18.84 13.24 14.39
CA ASN A 3 -18.95 13.48 12.94
C ASN A 3 -17.97 12.55 12.18
N PRO A 4 -18.48 11.57 11.39
CA PRO A 4 -17.63 10.66 10.62
C PRO A 4 -16.87 11.37 9.49
N ASP A 5 -17.43 12.43 8.90
CA ASP A 5 -16.83 13.12 7.75
C ASP A 5 -15.58 13.93 8.16
N ARG A 6 -15.45 14.27 9.45
CA ARG A 6 -14.26 14.92 10.04
C ARG A 6 -13.34 13.96 10.79
N SER A 7 -13.58 12.65 10.71
CA SER A 7 -12.84 11.65 11.49
C SER A 7 -11.83 10.90 10.63
N THR A 8 -10.54 11.06 10.91
CA THR A 8 -9.47 10.28 10.26
C THR A 8 -9.64 8.78 10.47
N ILE A 9 -10.18 8.35 11.62
CA ILE A 9 -10.44 6.93 11.89
C ILE A 9 -11.45 6.38 10.89
N PHE A 10 -12.53 7.12 10.64
CA PHE A 10 -13.58 6.70 9.70
C PHE A 10 -13.10 6.75 8.25
N GLN A 11 -12.36 7.80 7.88
CA GLN A 11 -11.77 7.94 6.55
C GLN A 11 -10.81 6.80 6.24
N LEU A 12 -9.89 6.48 7.16
CA LEU A 12 -8.96 5.36 6.99
C LEU A 12 -9.69 4.02 6.94
N PHE A 13 -10.67 3.79 7.82
CA PHE A 13 -11.44 2.53 7.81
C PHE A 13 -12.17 2.31 6.49
N SER A 14 -12.67 3.39 5.87
CA SER A 14 -13.44 3.34 4.63
C SER A 14 -12.61 2.93 3.41
N LEU A 15 -11.27 2.98 3.48
CA LEU A 15 -10.38 2.47 2.43
C LEU A 15 -10.28 0.94 2.42
N PHE A 16 -10.62 0.28 3.53
CA PHE A 16 -10.44 -1.18 3.71
C PHE A 16 -11.72 -1.92 4.07
N GLY A 17 -12.73 -1.21 4.59
CA GLY A 17 -14.04 -1.76 4.93
C GLY A 17 -14.89 -2.11 3.71
N SER A 18 -15.71 -3.14 3.83
CA SER A 18 -16.82 -3.38 2.92
C SER A 18 -17.90 -2.30 3.07
N LYS A 19 -18.74 -2.11 2.06
CA LYS A 19 -19.86 -1.14 2.10
C LYS A 19 -20.72 -1.29 3.37
N ARG A 20 -20.96 -2.53 3.79
CA ARG A 20 -21.73 -2.85 5.01
C ARG A 20 -21.00 -2.37 6.26
N GLU A 21 -19.74 -2.76 6.45
CA GLU A 21 -18.95 -2.37 7.62
C GLU A 21 -18.79 -0.85 7.73
N ILE A 22 -18.64 -0.16 6.60
CA ILE A 22 -18.55 1.31 6.54
C ILE A 22 -19.86 1.94 7.01
N ALA A 23 -21.00 1.46 6.52
CA ALA A 23 -22.31 1.95 6.95
C ALA A 23 -22.54 1.71 8.46
N GLU A 24 -22.19 0.53 8.96
CA GLU A 24 -22.28 0.18 10.38
C GLU A 24 -21.38 1.04 11.27
N MET A 25 -20.14 1.33 10.84
CA MET A 25 -19.28 2.25 11.57
C MET A 25 -19.83 3.68 11.53
N ARG A 26 -20.37 4.14 10.40
CA ARG A 26 -20.96 5.48 10.26
C ARG A 26 -22.13 5.66 11.21
N ASP A 27 -23.05 4.70 11.24
CA ASP A 27 -24.20 4.70 12.13
C ASP A 27 -23.77 4.78 13.60
N ARG A 28 -22.83 3.93 14.02
CA ARG A 28 -22.30 3.95 15.40
C ARG A 28 -21.58 5.26 15.75
N PHE A 29 -20.89 5.89 14.80
CA PHE A 29 -20.30 7.23 14.98
C PHE A 29 -21.38 8.28 15.26
N CYS A 30 -22.44 8.30 14.45
CA CYS A 30 -23.55 9.25 14.56
C CYS A 30 -24.38 9.03 15.83
N LYS A 31 -24.73 7.77 16.13
CA LYS A 31 -25.50 7.36 17.32
C LYS A 31 -24.82 7.78 18.63
N GLY A 32 -23.49 7.77 18.66
CA GLY A 32 -22.74 8.11 19.88
C GLY A 32 -22.78 6.99 20.93
N GLY A 33 -22.33 7.28 22.15
CA GLY A 33 -22.21 6.29 23.23
C GLY A 33 -20.94 5.42 23.19
N ILE A 34 -20.15 5.51 22.12
CA ILE A 34 -18.88 4.79 21.97
C ILE A 34 -17.70 5.78 21.93
N GLY A 35 -16.61 5.46 22.63
CA GLY A 35 -15.38 6.24 22.63
C GLY A 35 -14.55 6.04 21.35
N TYR A 36 -13.65 6.99 21.04
CA TYR A 36 -12.75 6.85 19.89
C TYR A 36 -11.80 5.64 20.00
N GLY A 37 -11.49 5.19 21.22
CA GLY A 37 -10.64 4.03 21.45
C GLY A 37 -11.18 2.75 20.80
N GLU A 38 -12.50 2.55 20.86
CA GLU A 38 -13.14 1.37 20.25
C GLU A 38 -13.06 1.41 18.72
N PHE A 39 -13.32 2.57 18.12
CA PHE A 39 -13.18 2.74 16.68
C PHE A 39 -11.72 2.57 16.21
N LYS A 40 -10.74 2.97 17.04
CA LYS A 40 -9.33 2.73 16.75
C LYS A 40 -8.98 1.23 16.79
N LYS A 41 -9.54 0.47 17.74
CA LYS A 41 -9.35 -1.00 17.79
C LYS A 41 -9.90 -1.66 16.54
N GLN A 42 -11.13 -1.31 16.15
CA GLN A 42 -11.72 -1.87 14.94
C GLN A 42 -10.94 -1.49 13.67
N LEU A 43 -10.45 -0.26 13.58
CA LEU A 43 -9.55 0.14 12.50
C LEU A 43 -8.26 -0.70 12.52
N PHE A 44 -7.65 -0.87 13.69
CA PHE A 44 -6.44 -1.69 13.85
C PHE A 44 -6.67 -3.12 13.37
N GLU A 45 -7.72 -3.79 13.82
CA GLU A 45 -8.07 -5.16 13.41
C GLU A 45 -8.24 -5.26 11.89
N LYS A 46 -8.98 -4.31 11.30
CA LYS A 46 -9.20 -4.31 9.84
C LYS A 46 -7.91 -4.17 9.05
N LEU A 47 -7.02 -3.25 9.46
CA LEU A 47 -5.72 -3.06 8.83
C LEU A 47 -4.79 -4.26 9.07
N TRP A 48 -4.83 -4.83 10.28
CA TRP A 48 -4.02 -5.97 10.64
C TRP A 48 -4.36 -7.16 9.76
N ASP A 49 -5.64 -7.47 9.58
CA ASP A 49 -6.07 -8.58 8.74
C ASP A 49 -5.79 -8.30 7.25
N TYR A 50 -6.12 -7.09 6.77
CA TYR A 50 -5.89 -6.73 5.38
C TYR A 50 -4.42 -6.88 4.96
N PHE A 51 -3.49 -6.42 5.79
CA PHE A 51 -2.06 -6.51 5.49
C PHE A 51 -1.39 -7.82 5.93
N ALA A 52 -2.12 -8.77 6.52
CA ALA A 52 -1.55 -10.05 6.94
C ALA A 52 -0.78 -10.79 5.83
N PRO A 53 -1.31 -10.95 4.60
CA PRO A 53 -0.56 -11.60 3.53
C PRO A 53 0.69 -10.81 3.11
N MET A 54 0.64 -9.47 3.09
CA MET A 54 1.82 -8.65 2.76
C MET A 54 2.90 -8.73 3.85
N ARG A 55 2.51 -8.75 5.13
CA ARG A 55 3.46 -8.93 6.25
C ARG A 55 4.13 -10.29 6.18
N LYS A 56 3.36 -11.36 5.91
CA LYS A 56 3.89 -12.71 5.68
C LYS A 56 4.86 -12.72 4.50
N ARG A 57 4.46 -12.17 3.35
CA ARG A 57 5.34 -12.11 2.16
C ARG A 57 6.62 -11.34 2.44
N ARG A 58 6.55 -10.23 3.17
CA ARG A 58 7.74 -9.48 3.59
C ARG A 58 8.67 -10.33 4.46
N GLN A 59 8.13 -11.12 5.40
CA GLN A 59 8.96 -12.02 6.22
C GLN A 59 9.64 -13.10 5.37
N GLU A 60 8.93 -13.69 4.41
CA GLU A 60 9.51 -14.66 3.46
C GLU A 60 10.65 -14.01 2.64
N LEU A 61 10.44 -12.79 2.14
CA LEU A 61 11.45 -12.05 1.39
C LEU A 61 12.67 -11.67 2.23
N LEU A 62 12.50 -11.42 3.52
CA LEU A 62 13.62 -11.16 4.43
C LEU A 62 14.38 -12.43 4.80
N ALA A 63 13.75 -13.60 4.71
CA ALA A 63 14.41 -14.88 4.93
C ALA A 63 15.24 -15.32 3.70
N ASP A 64 14.83 -14.89 2.51
CA ASP A 64 15.57 -15.09 1.25
C ASP A 64 16.30 -13.81 0.82
N ASN A 65 17.51 -13.63 1.35
CA ASN A 65 18.34 -12.45 1.09
C ASN A 65 18.70 -12.28 -0.40
N LEU A 66 18.66 -13.33 -1.22
CA LEU A 66 19.06 -13.27 -2.63
C LEU A 66 17.89 -12.93 -3.56
N TYR A 67 16.66 -13.20 -3.14
CA TYR A 67 15.49 -13.00 -4.01
C TYR A 67 15.34 -11.54 -4.45
N VAL A 68 15.45 -10.59 -3.51
CA VAL A 68 15.27 -9.16 -3.82
C VAL A 68 16.32 -8.69 -4.82
N ASP A 69 17.59 -9.03 -4.59
CA ASP A 69 18.68 -8.71 -5.51
C ASP A 69 18.45 -9.32 -6.90
N SER A 70 17.97 -10.58 -6.95
CA SER A 70 17.65 -11.22 -8.23
C SER A 70 16.55 -10.49 -9.00
N VAL A 71 15.53 -9.96 -8.30
CA VAL A 71 14.45 -9.17 -8.91
C VAL A 71 15.00 -7.85 -9.45
N LEU A 72 15.85 -7.17 -8.67
CA LEU A 72 16.48 -5.91 -9.07
C LEU A 72 17.39 -6.09 -10.29
N VAL A 73 18.21 -7.15 -10.31
CA VAL A 73 19.09 -7.47 -11.45
C VAL A 73 18.27 -7.70 -12.71
N ARG A 74 17.18 -8.48 -12.64
CA ARG A 74 16.30 -8.71 -13.79
C ARG A 74 15.64 -7.42 -14.28
N GLY A 75 15.17 -6.57 -13.36
CA GLY A 75 14.60 -5.28 -13.70
C GLY A 75 15.62 -4.35 -14.38
N ALA A 76 16.85 -4.30 -13.86
CA ALA A 76 17.93 -3.53 -14.44
C ALA A 76 18.31 -4.00 -15.84
N GLN A 77 18.38 -5.32 -16.07
CA GLN A 77 18.64 -5.88 -17.40
C GLN A 77 17.58 -5.44 -18.42
N GLN A 78 16.30 -5.49 -18.06
CA GLN A 78 15.20 -5.05 -18.93
C GLN A 78 15.25 -3.55 -19.21
N ALA A 79 15.48 -2.74 -18.18
CA ALA A 79 15.58 -1.29 -18.31
C ALA A 79 16.79 -0.88 -19.16
N ASN A 80 17.94 -1.51 -18.95
CA ASN A 80 19.18 -1.21 -19.68
C ASN A 80 19.04 -1.53 -21.17
N ALA A 81 18.37 -2.62 -21.55
CA ALA A 81 18.15 -2.92 -22.97
C ALA A 81 17.47 -1.75 -23.73
N ILE A 82 16.47 -1.11 -23.11
CA ILE A 82 15.76 0.05 -23.67
C ILE A 82 16.63 1.32 -23.59
N ALA A 83 17.34 1.49 -22.48
CA ALA A 83 18.22 2.63 -22.28
C ALA A 83 19.39 2.64 -23.27
N ASP A 84 20.00 1.48 -23.54
CA ASP A 84 21.12 1.31 -24.47
C ASP A 84 20.70 1.65 -25.90
N GLU A 85 19.53 1.19 -26.36
CA GLU A 85 18.97 1.56 -27.66
C GLU A 85 18.75 3.08 -27.76
N THR A 86 18.22 3.69 -26.70
CA THR A 86 18.00 5.13 -26.65
C THR A 86 19.33 5.89 -26.66
N MET A 87 20.30 5.44 -25.89
CA MET A 87 21.62 6.07 -25.81
C MET A 87 22.41 5.92 -27.11
N ALA A 88 22.22 4.83 -27.87
CA ALA A 88 22.81 4.70 -29.21
C ALA A 88 22.32 5.82 -30.15
N ARG A 89 21.01 6.08 -30.18
CA ARG A 89 20.42 7.18 -30.97
C ARG A 89 20.90 8.56 -30.51
N VAL A 90 20.98 8.77 -29.20
CA VAL A 90 21.49 10.03 -28.63
C VAL A 90 22.94 10.25 -29.05
N ARG A 91 23.79 9.24 -28.85
CA ARG A 91 25.22 9.26 -29.18
C ARG A 91 25.45 9.56 -30.67
N GLU A 92 24.70 8.92 -31.55
CA GLU A 92 24.70 9.21 -32.98
C GLU A 92 24.31 10.67 -33.28
N ALA A 93 23.23 11.16 -32.68
CA ALA A 93 22.75 12.51 -32.91
C ALA A 93 23.72 13.61 -32.43
N VAL A 94 24.53 13.34 -31.40
CA VAL A 94 25.51 14.30 -30.85
C VAL A 94 26.95 14.07 -31.33
N GLY A 95 27.16 13.15 -32.27
CA GLY A 95 28.48 12.89 -32.86
C GLY A 95 29.48 12.17 -31.94
N LEU A 96 28.99 11.50 -30.90
CA LEU A 96 29.79 10.64 -30.03
C LEU A 96 29.63 9.19 -30.51
N ARG A 97 30.61 8.63 -31.23
CA ARG A 97 30.68 7.18 -31.50
C ARG A 97 31.52 6.49 -30.44
#